data_AF-A0A2D0AN44-F1
#
_entry.id   AF-A0A2D0AN44-F1
#
_cell.length_a   1.000
_cell.length_b   1.000
_cell.length_c   1.000
_cell.angle_alpha   90.00
_cell.angle_beta   90.00
_cell.angle_gamma   90.00
#
_symmetry.space_group_name_H-M   'P 1'
#
loop_
_entity.id
_entity.type
_entity.pdbx_description
1 polymer ?
#
loop_
_entity_poly.entity_id
_entity_poly.type
_entity_poly.pdbx_seq_one_letter_code
_entity_poly.pdbx_strand_id
1 'polypeptide(L)'
;MLPHLRAFGRSLCGNADLADDLVQETMLKAWKARAQYVPGPSSMKSWAFVILRNCFLSQMRRKKFTAEYDEQAAERLLVAPDDQDDSLHLADVQRALLMLPVDQREALVLIGAGGLSYEEGAEICGCAVGTMKSRVSRGRIALQVILDSGTMPLRSDDLAPGSEAFAAIMHDVDELTANGPSGD
;
A
#
# COMPACT_ATOMS: atom_id res chain seq x y z
N MET A 1 7.99 -12.12 2.28
CA MET A 1 8.42 -10.70 2.47
C MET A 1 8.33 -9.92 1.16
N LEU A 2 9.08 -10.28 0.10
CA LEU A 2 9.12 -9.52 -1.15
C LEU A 2 7.75 -9.34 -1.84
N PRO A 3 6.87 -10.36 -1.94
CA PRO A 3 5.52 -10.18 -2.48
C PRO A 3 4.69 -9.15 -1.71
N HIS A 4 4.85 -9.10 -0.38
CA HIS A 4 4.12 -8.16 0.47
C HIS A 4 4.64 -6.72 0.32
N LEU A 5 5.96 -6.55 0.18
CA LEU A 5 6.55 -5.23 -0.12
C LEU A 5 6.08 -4.71 -1.48
N ARG A 6 6.00 -5.59 -2.49
CA ARG A 6 5.45 -5.24 -3.81
C ARG A 6 3.99 -4.84 -3.74
N ALA A 7 3.15 -5.60 -3.03
CA ALA A 7 1.75 -5.26 -2.85
C ALA A 7 1.57 -3.91 -2.13
N PHE A 8 2.35 -3.66 -1.08
CA PHE A 8 2.34 -2.37 -0.39
C PHE A 8 2.81 -1.24 -1.31
N GLY A 9 3.92 -1.43 -2.04
CA GLY A 9 4.40 -0.49 -3.04
C GLY A 9 3.35 -0.17 -4.11
N ARG A 10 2.63 -1.17 -4.62
CA ARG A 10 1.54 -0.99 -5.59
C ARG A 10 0.38 -0.19 -5.02
N SER A 11 -0.01 -0.45 -3.77
CA SER A 11 -1.06 0.34 -3.11
C SER A 11 -0.67 1.81 -2.95
N LEU A 12 0.62 2.10 -2.77
CA LEU A 12 1.12 3.46 -2.61
C LEU A 12 1.28 4.18 -3.95
N CYS A 13 1.88 3.52 -4.94
CA CYS A 13 2.23 4.11 -6.23
C CYS A 13 1.13 4.03 -7.29
N GLY A 14 0.23 3.06 -7.19
CA GLY A 14 -0.83 2.81 -8.18
C GLY A 14 -0.36 2.24 -9.52
N ASN A 15 0.96 2.10 -9.73
CA ASN A 15 1.60 1.60 -10.94
C ASN A 15 2.63 0.52 -10.58
N ALA A 16 2.67 -0.56 -11.38
CA ALA A 16 3.53 -1.72 -11.12
C ALA A 16 5.03 -1.41 -11.25
N ASP A 17 5.45 -0.69 -12.28
CA ASP A 17 6.86 -0.32 -12.51
C ASP A 17 7.37 0.58 -11.39
N LEU A 18 6.59 1.61 -11.03
CA LEU A 18 6.94 2.50 -9.91
C LEU A 18 7.01 1.74 -8.58
N ALA A 19 6.15 0.74 -8.39
CA ALA A 19 6.18 -0.10 -7.20
C ALA A 19 7.41 -1.02 -7.19
N ASP A 20 7.78 -1.58 -8.34
CA ASP A 20 8.98 -2.43 -8.46
C ASP A 20 10.26 -1.63 -8.26
N ASP A 21 10.36 -0.41 -8.81
CA ASP A 21 11.47 0.51 -8.56
C ASP A 21 11.57 0.89 -7.07
N LEU A 22 10.43 1.20 -6.45
CA LEU A 22 10.37 1.51 -5.02
C LEU A 22 10.84 0.31 -4.17
N VAL A 23 10.42 -0.91 -4.51
CA VAL A 23 10.86 -2.12 -3.82
C VAL A 23 12.34 -2.38 -4.04
N GLN A 24 12.86 -2.18 -5.26
CA GLN A 24 14.29 -2.31 -5.53
C GLN A 24 15.12 -1.32 -4.70
N GLU A 25 14.72 -0.04 -4.65
CA GLU A 25 15.37 0.98 -3.82
C GLU A 25 15.33 0.58 -2.33
N THR A 26 14.18 0.07 -1.88
CA THR A 26 13.98 -0.42 -0.51
C THR A 26 14.96 -1.55 -0.19
N MET A 27 15.04 -2.57 -1.05
CA MET A 27 15.92 -3.72 -0.83
C MET A 27 17.39 -3.33 -0.85
N LEU A 28 17.80 -2.40 -1.71
CA LEU A 28 19.16 -1.88 -1.74
C LEU A 28 19.52 -1.15 -0.43
N LYS A 29 18.61 -0.32 0.09
CA LYS A 29 18.81 0.38 1.37
C LYS A 29 18.80 -0.59 2.55
N ALA A 30 17.89 -1.55 2.57
CA ALA A 30 17.85 -2.60 3.58
C ALA A 30 19.15 -3.41 3.58
N TRP A 31 19.66 -3.79 2.41
CA TRP A 31 20.94 -4.49 2.30
C TRP A 31 22.10 -3.66 2.86
N LYS A 32 22.16 -2.35 2.55
CA LYS A 32 23.19 -1.44 3.09
C LYS A 32 23.08 -1.25 4.60
N ALA A 33 21.85 -1.20 5.13
CA ALA A 33 21.57 -0.98 6.55
C ALA A 33 21.48 -2.28 7.37
N ARG A 34 21.66 -3.46 6.78
CA ARG A 34 21.43 -4.76 7.44
C ARG A 34 22.21 -4.95 8.74
N ALA A 35 23.40 -4.35 8.86
CA ALA A 35 24.22 -4.44 10.06
C ALA A 35 23.67 -3.59 11.23
N GLN A 36 22.77 -2.66 10.95
CA GLN A 36 22.10 -1.80 11.93
C GLN A 36 20.75 -2.38 12.38
N TYR A 37 20.29 -3.47 11.74
CA TYR A 37 19.10 -4.17 12.17
C TYR A 37 19.37 -4.81 13.55
N VAL A 38 18.64 -4.34 14.55
CA VAL A 38 18.64 -4.94 15.89
C VAL A 38 17.37 -5.77 16.01
N PRO A 39 17.47 -7.12 16.12
CA PRO A 39 16.33 -7.95 16.39
C PRO A 39 15.67 -7.53 17.71
N GLY A 40 14.38 -7.27 17.68
CA GLY A 40 13.58 -6.82 18.82
C GLY A 40 12.12 -7.28 18.66
N PRO A 41 11.14 -6.60 19.27
CA PRO A 41 9.73 -6.94 19.08
C PRO A 41 9.28 -6.78 17.61
N SER A 42 9.96 -5.93 16.84
CA SER A 42 9.65 -5.67 15.44
C SER A 42 10.37 -6.66 14.51
N SER A 43 9.59 -7.37 13.70
CA SER A 43 10.12 -8.36 12.76
C SER A 43 10.98 -7.72 11.65
N MET A 44 11.86 -8.52 11.01
CA MET A 44 12.61 -8.07 9.82
C MET A 44 11.66 -7.59 8.70
N LYS A 45 10.45 -8.17 8.62
CA LYS A 45 9.39 -7.72 7.72
C LYS A 45 9.01 -6.28 8.05
N SER A 46 8.60 -6.00 9.28
CA SER A 46 8.19 -4.67 9.75
C SER A 46 9.28 -3.62 9.52
N TRP A 47 10.55 -3.95 9.79
CA TRP A 47 11.69 -3.08 9.47
C TRP A 47 11.81 -2.75 7.97
N ALA A 48 11.63 -3.72 7.08
CA ALA A 48 11.65 -3.47 5.64
C ALA A 48 10.47 -2.58 5.18
N PHE A 49 9.29 -2.70 5.80
CA PHE A 49 8.15 -1.83 5.55
C PHE A 49 8.41 -0.38 5.97
N VAL A 50 9.13 -0.15 7.08
CA VAL A 50 9.61 1.20 7.47
C VAL A 50 10.47 1.81 6.36
N ILE A 51 11.45 1.05 5.86
CA ILE A 51 12.35 1.52 4.80
C ILE A 51 11.56 1.86 3.54
N LEU A 52 10.62 0.99 3.14
CA LEU A 52 9.79 1.20 1.96
C LEU A 52 8.97 2.48 2.06
N ARG A 53 8.26 2.67 3.18
CA ARG A 53 7.48 3.87 3.45
C ARG A 53 8.35 5.13 3.38
N ASN A 54 9.52 5.10 4.00
CA ASN A 54 10.45 6.23 3.97
C ASN A 54 10.96 6.55 2.55
N CYS A 55 11.21 5.53 1.72
CA CYS A 55 11.55 5.72 0.31
C CYS A 55 10.40 6.38 -0.44
N PHE A 56 9.18 5.88 -0.27
CA PHE A 56 7.98 6.42 -0.91
C PHE A 56 7.74 7.90 -0.53
N LEU A 57 7.73 8.23 0.76
CA LEU A 57 7.57 9.61 1.22
C LEU A 57 8.68 10.53 0.70
N SER A 58 9.91 10.02 0.57
CA SER A 58 11.03 10.76 -0.01
C SER A 58 10.86 10.97 -1.51
N GLN A 59 10.30 10.02 -2.26
CA GLN A 59 9.96 10.19 -3.67
C GLN A 59 8.82 11.20 -3.84
N MET A 60 7.77 11.14 -3.00
CA MET A 60 6.66 12.11 -3.04
C MET A 60 7.11 13.55 -2.77
N ARG A 61 7.94 13.77 -1.74
CA ARG A 61 8.49 15.10 -1.44
C ARG A 61 9.31 15.65 -2.60
N ARG A 62 10.12 14.81 -3.25
CA ARG A 62 10.90 15.18 -4.44
C ARG A 62 9.98 15.53 -5.62
N LYS A 63 8.98 14.70 -5.92
CA LYS A 63 8.01 14.96 -7.00
C LYS A 63 7.26 16.27 -6.77
N LYS A 64 6.81 16.56 -5.54
CA LYS A 64 6.14 17.83 -5.21
C LYS A 64 7.06 19.03 -5.49
N PHE A 65 8.31 18.96 -5.05
CA PHE A 65 9.28 20.03 -5.29
C PHE A 65 9.56 20.20 -6.79
N THR A 66 9.78 19.11 -7.54
CA THR A 66 10.01 19.18 -9.00
C THR A 66 8.79 19.70 -9.78
N ALA A 67 7.58 19.33 -9.39
CA ALA A 67 6.34 19.81 -10.00
C ALA A 67 6.07 21.31 -9.70
N GLU A 68 6.50 21.82 -8.55
CA GLU A 68 6.48 23.27 -8.25
C GLU A 68 7.46 24.08 -9.12
N TYR A 69 8.45 23.44 -9.77
CA TYR A 69 9.36 24.09 -10.74
C TYR A 69 8.98 23.87 -12.22
N ASP A 70 7.98 23.02 -12.51
CA ASP A 70 7.55 22.69 -13.87
C ASP A 70 6.02 22.64 -13.93
N GLU A 71 5.41 23.81 -14.10
CA GLU A 71 3.96 24.04 -14.11
C GLU A 71 3.24 23.38 -15.31
N GLN A 72 3.90 22.53 -16.10
CA GLN A 72 3.30 21.80 -17.24
C GLN A 72 3.46 20.27 -17.20
N ALA A 73 4.03 19.70 -16.13
CA ALA A 73 4.28 18.25 -16.05
C ALA A 73 3.16 17.42 -15.38
N ALA A 74 2.04 18.05 -15.01
CA ALA A 74 0.98 17.41 -14.21
C ALA A 74 0.15 16.33 -14.95
N GLU A 75 0.32 16.14 -16.26
CA GLU A 75 -0.55 15.27 -17.07
C GLU A 75 0.09 13.98 -17.62
N ARG A 76 1.34 13.63 -17.25
CA ARG A 76 2.03 12.51 -17.92
C ARG A 76 2.49 11.40 -16.98
N LEU A 77 1.55 10.54 -16.60
CA LEU A 77 1.87 9.17 -16.16
C LEU A 77 0.74 8.20 -16.53
N LEU A 78 0.60 7.87 -17.82
CA LEU A 78 -0.27 6.79 -18.30
C LEU A 78 0.37 6.12 -19.54
N VAL A 79 0.93 4.92 -19.38
CA VAL A 79 1.14 3.94 -20.47
C VAL A 79 1.13 2.51 -19.88
N ALA A 80 0.33 1.62 -20.49
CA ALA A 80 -0.01 0.22 -20.11
C ALA A 80 0.78 -0.88 -20.87
N PRO A 81 0.69 -2.15 -20.43
CA PRO A 81 -0.17 -3.14 -21.13
C PRO A 81 -0.91 -4.18 -20.21
N ASP A 82 -1.50 -5.21 -20.85
CA ASP A 82 -2.86 -5.80 -20.70
C ASP A 82 -3.05 -7.09 -19.85
N ASP A 83 -4.35 -7.40 -19.56
CA ASP A 83 -5.06 -8.71 -19.47
C ASP A 83 -5.65 -9.29 -18.13
N GLN A 84 -6.86 -9.86 -18.30
CA GLN A 84 -7.67 -10.90 -17.60
C GLN A 84 -8.63 -10.65 -16.41
N ASP A 85 -9.86 -11.18 -16.56
CA ASP A 85 -11.17 -10.89 -15.92
C ASP A 85 -11.29 -11.04 -14.38
N ASP A 86 -10.47 -11.87 -13.71
CA ASP A 86 -10.42 -11.90 -12.22
C ASP A 86 -9.69 -10.67 -11.64
N SER A 87 -8.91 -9.99 -12.49
CA SER A 87 -8.26 -8.73 -12.15
C SER A 87 -9.22 -7.56 -12.01
N LEU A 88 -10.48 -7.68 -12.48
CA LEU A 88 -11.43 -6.58 -12.51
C LEU A 88 -11.76 -6.09 -11.09
N HIS A 89 -12.13 -7.02 -10.20
CA HIS A 89 -12.43 -6.72 -8.79
C HIS A 89 -11.20 -6.21 -8.03
N LEU A 90 -10.03 -6.80 -8.27
CA LEU A 90 -8.78 -6.39 -7.60
C LEU A 90 -8.30 -5.01 -8.09
N ALA A 91 -8.44 -4.71 -9.38
CA ALA A 91 -8.12 -3.40 -9.95
C ALA A 91 -9.06 -2.33 -9.39
N ASP A 92 -10.34 -2.63 -9.21
CA ASP A 92 -11.31 -1.73 -8.59
C ASP A 92 -11.01 -1.49 -7.11
N VAL A 93 -10.63 -2.51 -6.34
CA VAL A 93 -10.15 -2.32 -4.97
C VAL A 93 -8.87 -1.46 -4.95
N GLN A 94 -7.94 -1.68 -5.87
CA GLN A 94 -6.72 -0.88 -5.97
C GLN A 94 -7.05 0.59 -6.28
N ARG A 95 -7.96 0.87 -7.22
CA ARG A 95 -8.46 2.22 -7.52
C ARG A 95 -9.11 2.86 -6.31
N ALA A 96 -9.99 2.14 -5.63
CA ALA A 96 -10.66 2.63 -4.44
C ALA A 96 -9.66 2.98 -3.33
N LEU A 97 -8.62 2.16 -3.13
CA LEU A 97 -7.53 2.42 -2.19
C LEU A 97 -6.75 3.70 -2.55
N LEU A 98 -6.50 3.96 -3.84
CA LEU A 98 -5.79 5.16 -4.30
C LEU A 98 -6.59 6.45 -4.05
N MET A 99 -7.92 6.37 -4.01
CA MET A 99 -8.79 7.50 -3.67
C MET A 99 -8.76 7.86 -2.18
N LEU A 100 -8.29 6.94 -1.31
CA LEU A 100 -8.17 7.22 0.12
C LEU A 100 -6.99 8.15 0.42
N PRO A 101 -7.11 8.97 1.48
CA PRO A 101 -5.96 9.66 2.06
C PRO A 101 -4.83 8.66 2.36
N VAL A 102 -3.58 9.05 2.04
CA VAL A 102 -2.40 8.18 2.15
C VAL A 102 -2.32 7.49 3.52
N ASP A 103 -2.53 8.24 4.60
CA ASP A 103 -2.51 7.71 5.97
C ASP A 103 -3.53 6.59 6.23
N GLN A 104 -4.72 6.67 5.62
CA GLN A 104 -5.76 5.66 5.77
C GLN A 104 -5.45 4.44 4.90
N ARG A 105 -4.97 4.67 3.68
CA ARG A 105 -4.51 3.63 2.76
C ARG A 105 -3.37 2.82 3.36
N GLU A 106 -2.35 3.48 3.91
CA GLU A 106 -1.22 2.85 4.60
C GLU A 106 -1.72 1.95 5.73
N ALA A 107 -2.64 2.46 6.56
CA ALA A 107 -3.21 1.70 7.67
C ALA A 107 -3.95 0.43 7.21
N LEU A 108 -4.78 0.53 6.17
CA LEU A 108 -5.51 -0.63 5.63
C LEU A 108 -4.56 -1.69 5.07
N VAL A 109 -3.55 -1.26 4.31
CA VAL A 109 -2.65 -2.19 3.63
C VAL A 109 -1.64 -2.81 4.60
N LEU A 110 -1.17 -2.07 5.61
CA LEU A 110 -0.26 -2.65 6.62
C LEU A 110 -0.97 -3.69 7.50
N ILE A 111 -2.19 -3.39 7.95
CA ILE A 111 -2.92 -4.26 8.89
C ILE A 111 -3.64 -5.39 8.18
N GLY A 112 -4.44 -5.08 7.16
CA GLY A 112 -5.19 -6.10 6.42
C GLY A 112 -4.26 -6.93 5.56
N ALA A 113 -3.65 -6.29 4.57
CA ALA A 113 -2.86 -6.97 3.56
C ALA A 113 -1.45 -7.40 4.03
N GLY A 114 -0.85 -6.59 4.91
CA GLY A 114 0.47 -6.82 5.45
C GLY A 114 0.48 -7.83 6.59
N GLY A 115 -0.69 -8.15 7.16
CA GLY A 115 -0.84 -9.02 8.32
C GLY A 115 -0.06 -8.53 9.55
N LEU A 116 0.18 -7.23 9.64
CA LEU A 116 0.91 -6.62 10.76
C LEU A 116 -0.04 -6.31 11.90
N SER A 117 0.48 -6.37 13.12
CA SER A 117 -0.26 -5.89 14.30
C SER A 117 -0.48 -4.37 14.25
N TYR A 118 -1.45 -3.88 15.03
CA TYR A 118 -1.71 -2.44 15.15
C TYR A 118 -0.49 -1.69 15.71
N GLU A 119 0.26 -2.33 16.59
CA GLU A 119 1.49 -1.86 17.21
C GLU A 119 2.59 -1.68 16.16
N GLU A 120 2.85 -2.71 15.34
CA GLU A 120 3.82 -2.63 14.25
C GLU A 120 3.43 -1.60 13.19
N GLY A 121 2.14 -1.56 12.80
CA GLY A 121 1.65 -0.54 11.87
C GLY A 121 1.84 0.87 12.42
N ALA A 122 1.55 1.09 13.71
CA ALA A 122 1.73 2.37 14.37
C ALA A 122 3.21 2.80 14.41
N GLU A 123 4.12 1.87 14.69
CA GLU A 123 5.57 2.09 14.63
C GLU A 123 6.00 2.49 13.21
N ILE A 124 5.57 1.75 12.18
CA ILE A 124 5.91 2.02 10.78
C ILE A 124 5.41 3.39 10.32
N CYS A 125 4.19 3.74 10.69
CA CYS A 125 3.58 5.01 10.33
C CYS A 125 4.03 6.19 11.22
N GLY A 126 4.76 5.93 12.31
CA GLY A 126 5.21 6.95 13.27
C GLY A 126 4.04 7.62 14.00
N CYS A 127 3.02 6.86 14.42
CA CYS A 127 1.84 7.38 15.11
C CYS A 127 1.48 6.55 16.35
N ALA A 128 0.53 7.03 17.16
CA ALA A 128 0.02 6.25 18.30
C ALA A 128 -0.85 5.06 17.83
N VAL A 129 -0.87 3.97 18.61
CA VAL A 129 -1.70 2.77 18.32
C VAL A 129 -3.18 3.13 18.19
N GLY A 130 -3.70 4.01 19.05
CA GLY A 130 -5.07 4.52 18.95
C GLY A 130 -5.33 5.27 17.63
N THR A 131 -4.35 6.03 17.15
CA THR A 131 -4.42 6.70 15.84
C THR A 131 -4.47 5.68 14.71
N MET A 132 -3.63 4.63 14.77
CA MET A 132 -3.63 3.55 13.78
C MET A 132 -5.00 2.85 13.71
N LYS A 133 -5.57 2.46 14.86
CA LYS A 133 -6.93 1.90 14.94
C LYS A 133 -7.97 2.83 14.32
N SER A 134 -7.90 4.14 14.60
CA SER A 134 -8.82 5.14 14.03
C SER A 134 -8.66 5.30 12.50
N ARG A 135 -7.44 5.14 11.97
CA ARG A 135 -7.15 5.23 10.54
C ARG A 135 -7.68 4.00 9.80
N VAL A 136 -7.49 2.80 10.37
CA VAL A 136 -8.08 1.56 9.83
C VAL A 136 -9.61 1.66 9.82
N SER A 137 -10.23 2.04 10.94
CA SER A 137 -11.69 2.15 11.03
C SER A 137 -12.26 3.13 10.00
N ARG A 138 -11.72 4.36 9.92
CA ARG A 138 -12.17 5.36 8.93
C ARG A 138 -11.86 4.93 7.50
N GLY A 139 -10.71 4.32 7.26
CA GLY A 139 -10.33 3.81 5.95
C GLY A 139 -11.30 2.74 5.46
N ARG A 140 -11.71 1.79 6.31
CA ARG A 140 -12.68 0.74 5.95
C ARG A 140 -14.02 1.34 5.54
N ILE A 141 -14.54 2.28 6.34
CA ILE A 141 -15.80 2.97 6.05
C ILE A 141 -15.70 3.72 4.71
N ALA A 142 -14.63 4.49 4.51
CA ALA A 142 -14.44 5.23 3.27
C ALA A 142 -14.28 4.30 2.05
N LEU A 143 -13.53 3.21 2.20
CA LEU A 143 -13.35 2.22 1.14
C LEU A 143 -14.67 1.57 0.75
N GLN A 144 -15.48 1.17 1.74
CA GLN A 144 -16.81 0.60 1.52
C GLN A 144 -17.71 1.58 0.76
N VAL A 145 -17.75 2.84 1.17
CA VAL A 145 -18.54 3.88 0.49
C VAL A 145 -18.10 4.05 -0.97
N ILE A 146 -16.80 4.05 -1.24
CA ILE A 146 -16.28 4.19 -2.61
C ILE A 146 -16.72 3.00 -3.47
N LEU A 147 -16.56 1.77 -2.96
CA LEU A 147 -16.94 0.55 -3.66
C LEU A 147 -18.46 0.46 -3.90
N ASP A 148 -19.27 0.80 -2.90
CA ASP A 148 -20.74 0.75 -2.99
C ASP A 148 -21.32 1.83 -3.90
N SER A 149 -20.69 3.00 -3.95
CA SER A 149 -21.17 4.13 -4.76
C SER A 149 -21.01 3.90 -6.27
N GLY A 150 -20.19 2.93 -6.69
CA GLY A 150 -19.80 2.70 -8.08
C GLY A 150 -19.13 3.91 -8.75
N THR A 151 -18.90 5.00 -8.02
CA THR A 151 -18.37 6.27 -8.53
C THR A 151 -16.87 6.27 -8.36
N MET A 152 -16.22 5.28 -8.97
CA MET A 152 -14.79 5.33 -9.19
C MET A 152 -14.53 6.01 -10.53
N PRO A 153 -13.36 6.65 -10.75
CA PRO A 153 -12.96 7.11 -12.08
C PRO A 153 -13.21 5.99 -13.10
N LEU A 154 -13.48 6.27 -14.38
CA LEU A 154 -13.54 5.17 -15.35
C LEU A 154 -12.25 4.36 -15.26
N ARG A 155 -12.35 3.03 -15.42
CA ARG A 155 -11.18 2.17 -15.60
C ARG A 155 -10.40 2.79 -16.77
N SER A 156 -9.29 3.46 -16.48
CA SER A 156 -8.27 3.58 -17.50
C SER A 156 -7.68 2.18 -17.59
N ASP A 157 -7.50 1.65 -18.79
CA ASP A 157 -6.98 0.30 -19.05
C ASP A 157 -5.52 0.11 -18.57
N ASP A 158 -5.03 1.03 -17.74
CA ASP A 158 -3.64 1.19 -17.30
C ASP A 158 -3.37 0.73 -15.86
N LEU A 159 -4.41 0.34 -15.09
CA LEU A 159 -4.16 -0.32 -13.81
C LEU A 159 -3.74 -1.76 -14.08
N ALA A 160 -2.46 -2.07 -13.81
CA ALA A 160 -1.93 -3.42 -13.90
C ALA A 160 -2.89 -4.40 -13.19
N PRO A 161 -3.19 -5.56 -13.80
CA PRO A 161 -4.07 -6.55 -13.19
C PRO A 161 -3.56 -6.83 -11.78
N GLY A 162 -4.48 -6.82 -10.81
CA GLY A 162 -4.16 -7.03 -9.39
C GLY A 162 -3.29 -8.26 -9.27
N SER A 163 -1.98 -8.06 -9.04
CA SER A 163 -1.01 -9.14 -9.23
C SER A 163 -1.40 -10.35 -8.39
N GLU A 164 -0.96 -11.55 -8.76
CA GLU A 164 -1.08 -12.77 -7.95
C GLU A 164 -0.66 -12.55 -6.47
N ALA A 165 0.28 -11.63 -6.22
CA ALA A 165 0.69 -11.22 -4.87
C ALA A 165 -0.33 -10.36 -4.11
N PHE A 166 -1.18 -9.59 -4.81
CA PHE A 166 -2.30 -8.83 -4.23
C PHE A 166 -3.54 -9.75 -4.07
N ALA A 167 -3.76 -10.67 -5.01
CA ALA A 167 -4.79 -11.72 -4.90
C ALA A 167 -4.52 -12.66 -3.69
N ALA A 168 -3.29 -13.13 -3.53
CA ALA A 168 -2.88 -13.94 -2.38
C ALA A 168 -3.09 -13.22 -1.03
N ILE A 169 -3.01 -11.89 -1.05
CA ILE A 169 -3.18 -11.04 0.12
C ILE A 169 -4.65 -10.80 0.45
N MET A 170 -5.50 -10.58 -0.57
CA MET A 170 -6.95 -10.42 -0.38
C MET A 170 -7.59 -11.73 0.06
N HIS A 171 -7.06 -12.88 -0.41
CA HIS A 171 -7.44 -14.20 0.07
C HIS A 171 -7.24 -14.35 1.59
N ASP A 172 -6.11 -13.88 2.12
CA ASP A 172 -5.84 -13.91 3.57
C ASP A 172 -6.72 -12.93 4.37
N VAL A 173 -7.15 -11.81 3.75
CA VAL A 173 -8.09 -10.84 4.35
C VAL A 173 -9.49 -11.42 4.50
N ASP A 174 -9.97 -12.18 3.52
CA ASP A 174 -11.26 -12.88 3.60
C ASP A 174 -11.24 -13.98 4.67
N GLU A 175 -10.12 -14.71 4.83
CA GLU A 175 -9.97 -15.70 5.91
C GLU A 175 -9.95 -15.09 7.32
N LEU A 176 -9.38 -13.88 7.48
CA LEU A 176 -9.33 -13.16 8.76
C LEU A 176 -10.64 -12.43 9.09
N THR A 177 -11.43 -12.05 8.09
CA THR A 177 -12.77 -11.47 8.30
C THR A 177 -13.83 -12.54 8.54
N ALA A 178 -13.64 -13.75 8.01
CA ALA A 178 -14.44 -14.93 8.36
C ALA A 178 -14.17 -15.43 9.79
N ASN A 179 -12.94 -15.26 10.29
CA ASN A 179 -12.54 -15.59 11.66
C ASN A 179 -12.33 -14.33 12.49
N GLY A 180 -13.42 -13.59 12.75
CA GLY A 180 -13.40 -12.52 13.74
C GLY A 180 -12.87 -13.02 15.10
N PRO A 181 -12.27 -12.14 15.93
CA PRO A 181 -11.73 -12.56 17.22
C PRO A 181 -12.87 -13.16 18.04
N SER A 182 -12.74 -14.45 18.36
CA SER A 182 -13.52 -15.05 19.44
C SER A 182 -13.22 -14.22 20.68
N GLY A 183 -14.25 -13.53 21.17
CA GLY A 183 -14.13 -12.69 22.34
C GLY A 183 -13.69 -13.51 23.56
N ASP A 184 -12.78 -12.92 24.33
CA ASP A 184 -12.74 -12.92 25.78
C ASP A 184 -11.85 -11.76 26.26
#